data_AF-A0A7C1C2S6-F1
#
_entry.id   AF-A0A7C1C2S6-F1
#
_cell.length_a   1.000
_cell.length_b   1.000
_cell.length_c   1.000
_cell.angle_alpha   90.00
_cell.angle_beta   90.00
_cell.angle_gamma   90.00
#
_symmetry.space_group_name_H-M   'P 1'
#
loop_
_entity.id
_entity.type
_entity.pdbx_description
1 polymer ?
#
loop_
_entity_poly.entity_id
_entity_poly.type
_entity_poly.pdbx_seq_one_letter_code
_entity_poly.pdbx_strand_id
1 'polypeptide(L)' 'MLVGDKSYQTVWMEESSVFMIQQNLLPFEFKIHECKTYWDTCMAITDMTVRGAGAIGAAAGYAMAQAFLMSRKKTKA' A
#
# COMPACT_ATOMS: atom_id res chain seq x y z
N MET A 1 -8.53 10.63 -3.81
CA MET A 1 -7.85 11.94 -3.75
C MET A 1 -7.81 12.52 -5.15
N LEU A 2 -8.20 13.78 -5.31
CA LEU A 2 -8.08 14.49 -6.60
C LEU A 2 -6.68 15.11 -6.68
N VAL A 3 -5.95 14.84 -7.76
CA VAL A 3 -4.62 15.40 -8.05
C VAL A 3 -4.65 15.92 -9.49
N GLY A 4 -4.69 17.25 -9.64
CA GLY A 4 -5.08 17.87 -10.92
C GLY A 4 -6.49 17.40 -11.31
N ASP A 5 -6.63 16.89 -12.54
CA ASP A 5 -7.92 16.37 -13.05
C ASP A 5 -8.11 14.85 -12.84
N LYS A 6 -7.20 14.20 -12.10
CA LYS A 6 -7.22 12.74 -11.94
C LYS A 6 -7.59 12.32 -10.52
N SER A 7 -8.52 11.38 -10.42
CA SER A 7 -8.87 10.71 -9.17
C SER A 7 -7.93 9.54 -8.90
N TYR A 8 -7.35 9.51 -7.71
CA TYR A 8 -6.49 8.44 -7.21
C TYR A 8 -7.09 7.78 -5.98
N GLN A 9 -6.98 6.45 -5.89
CA GLN A 9 -7.12 5.77 -4.61
C GLN A 9 -5.89 6.03 -3.75
N THR A 10 -6.07 6.20 -2.45
CA THR A 10 -4.94 6.41 -1.53
C THR A 10 -4.09 5.14 -1.39
N VAL A 11 -4.76 3.98 -1.43
CA VAL A 11 -4.15 2.64 -1.39
C VAL A 11 -4.94 1.74 -2.34
N TRP A 12 -4.25 0.93 -3.13
CA TRP A 12 -4.83 -0.12 -3.96
C TRP A 12 -3.85 -1.30 -4.06
N MET A 13 -4.29 -2.41 -4.65
CA MET A 13 -3.48 -3.61 -4.83
C MET A 13 -3.56 -4.07 -6.28
N GLU A 14 -2.41 -4.42 -6.86
CA GLU A 14 -2.32 -5.07 -8.18
C GLU A 14 -1.51 -6.35 -8.02
N GLU A 15 -2.08 -7.47 -8.45
CA GLU A 15 -1.52 -8.81 -8.26
C GLU A 15 -1.16 -9.14 -6.81
N SER A 16 0.13 -9.04 -6.44
CA SER A 16 0.65 -9.26 -5.08
C SER A 16 1.32 -8.01 -4.48
N SER A 17 1.37 -6.90 -5.22
CA SER A 17 1.96 -5.64 -4.75
C SER A 17 0.86 -4.68 -4.32
N VAL A 18 1.12 -3.96 -3.22
CA VAL A 18 0.25 -2.90 -2.72
C VAL A 18 0.87 -1.57 -3.09
N PHE A 19 0.05 -0.67 -3.62
CA PHE A 19 0.48 0.65 -4.05
C PHE A 19 -0.24 1.70 -3.20
N MET A 20 0.48 2.75 -2.86
CA MET A 20 -0.08 3.86 -2.08
C MET A 20 0.57 5.18 -2.45
N ILE A 21 -0.15 6.27 -2.19
CA ILE A 21 0.42 7.62 -2.31
C ILE A 21 1.43 7.81 -1.17
N GLN A 22 2.66 8.22 -1.48
CA GLN A 22 3.69 8.53 -0.48
C GLN A 22 3.33 9.88 0.19
N GLN A 23 2.63 9.83 1.32
CA GLN A 23 2.06 11.03 1.93
C GLN A 23 3.09 11.93 2.61
N ASN A 24 4.29 11.43 2.94
CA ASN A 24 5.35 12.21 3.60
C ASN A 24 6.01 13.20 2.63
N LEU A 25 5.91 12.97 1.32
CA LEU A 25 6.45 13.86 0.28
C LEU A 25 5.49 15.01 -0.09
N LEU A 26 4.21 14.90 0.30
CA LEU A 26 3.23 15.95 0.04
C LEU A 26 3.49 17.16 0.97
N PRO A 27 3.26 18.41 0.48
CA PRO A 27 2.69 18.77 -0.82
C PRO A 27 3.70 18.94 -1.96
N PHE A 28 4.99 18.69 -1.72
CA PHE A 28 6.07 19.06 -2.64
C PHE A 28 6.27 18.09 -3.79
N GLU A 29 6.07 16.79 -3.55
CA GLU A 29 6.22 15.75 -4.57
C GLU A 29 5.09 14.72 -4.46
N PHE A 30 4.46 14.41 -5.59
CA PHE A 30 3.48 13.34 -5.70
C PHE A 30 4.14 12.07 -6.26
N LYS A 31 4.23 11.03 -5.43
CA LYS A 31 4.86 9.76 -5.78
C LYS A 31 4.03 8.59 -5.32
N ILE A 32 4.05 7.51 -6.12
CA ILE A 32 3.48 6.22 -5.73
C ILE A 32 4.58 5.36 -5.10
N HIS A 33 4.29 4.83 -3.91
CA HIS A 33 5.13 3.88 -3.21
C HIS A 33 4.58 2.46 -3.43
N GLU A 34 5.45 1.55 -3.86
CA GLU A 34 5.13 0.13 -4.05
C GLU A 34 5.63 -0.67 -2.83
N CYS A 35 4.74 -1.43 -2.22
CA CYS A 35 5.01 -2.40 -1.17
C CYS A 35 4.90 -3.80 -1.79
N LYS A 36 6.03 -4.50 -1.96
CA LYS A 36 6.09 -5.82 -2.60
C LYS A 36 5.71 -6.96 -1.66
N THR A 37 5.88 -6.72 -0.37
CA THR A 37 5.60 -7.69 0.69
C THR A 37 4.65 -7.12 1.72
N TYR A 38 3.99 -8.01 2.48
CA TYR A 38 3.17 -7.59 3.63
C TYR A 38 4.00 -6.78 4.64
N TRP A 39 5.30 -7.08 4.77
CA TRP A 39 6.20 -6.37 5.68
C TRP A 39 6.43 -4.92 5.22
N ASP A 40 6.63 -4.71 3.92
CA ASP A 40 6.73 -3.35 3.34
C ASP A 40 5.46 -2.54 3.65
N THR A 41 4.27 -3.16 3.53
CA THR A 41 3.00 -2.50 3.84
C THR A 41 2.87 -2.17 5.34
N CYS A 42 3.30 -3.07 6.23
CA CYS A 42 3.34 -2.80 7.67
C CYS A 42 4.28 -1.63 8.01
N MET A 43 5.45 -1.58 7.39
CA MET A 43 6.39 -0.46 7.54
C MET A 43 5.80 0.83 6.99
N ALA A 44 5.12 0.79 5.84
CA ALA A 44 4.48 1.97 5.27
C ALA A 44 3.37 2.56 6.16
N ILE A 45 2.65 1.73 6.94
CA ILE A 45 1.72 2.20 7.97
C ILE A 45 2.48 2.83 9.16
N THR A 46 3.55 2.16 9.61
CA THR A 46 4.35 2.56 10.78
C THR A 46 5.05 3.89 10.55
N ASP A 47 5.67 4.06 9.37
CA ASP A 47 6.39 5.27 8.95
C ASP A 47 5.44 6.37 8.44
N MET A 48 4.13 6.15 8.57
CA MET A 48 3.07 7.05 8.08
C MET A 48 3.15 7.39 6.59
N THR A 49 3.85 6.56 5.79
CA THR A 49 3.80 6.65 4.31
C THR A 49 2.36 6.61 3.83
N VAL A 50 1.53 5.77 4.45
CA VAL A 50 0.07 5.85 4.41
C VAL A 50 -0.48 6.14 5.80
N ARG A 51 -1.47 7.04 5.87
CA ARG A 51 -2.16 7.38 7.12
C ARG A 51 -3.63 7.74 6.88
N GLY A 52 -4.37 7.88 7.99
CA GLY A 52 -5.82 8.09 8.03
C GLY A 52 -6.55 6.78 8.25
N ALA A 53 -7.54 6.75 9.15
CA ALA A 53 -8.14 5.52 9.66
C ALA A 53 -8.61 4.55 8.55
N GLY A 54 -9.33 5.06 7.55
CA GLY A 54 -9.80 4.25 6.42
C GLY A 54 -8.66 3.72 5.54
N ALA A 55 -7.63 4.52 5.29
CA ALA A 55 -6.49 4.12 4.47
C ALA A 55 -5.59 3.10 5.20
N ILE A 56 -5.39 3.28 6.51
CA ILE A 56 -4.68 2.30 7.37
C ILE A 56 -5.44 0.98 7.38
N GLY A 57 -6.77 1.00 7.56
CA GLY A 57 -7.59 -0.21 7.53
C GLY A 57 -7.49 -0.95 6.19
N ALA A 58 -7.58 -0.23 5.07
CA ALA A 58 -7.41 -0.81 3.74
C ALA A 58 -6.00 -1.39 3.53
N ALA A 59 -4.95 -0.65 3.90
CA ALA A 59 -3.57 -1.11 3.79
C ALA A 59 -3.31 -2.37 4.63
N ALA A 60 -3.80 -2.42 5.86
CA ALA A 60 -3.69 -3.60 6.72
C ALA A 60 -4.42 -4.81 6.11
N GLY A 61 -5.62 -4.61 5.56
CA GLY A 61 -6.36 -5.65 4.83
C GLY A 61 -5.57 -6.19 3.64
N TYR A 62 -4.93 -5.31 2.85
CA TYR A 62 -4.07 -5.74 1.75
C TYR A 62 -2.79 -6.44 2.23
N ALA A 63 -2.19 -6.02 3.35
CA ALA A 63 -1.03 -6.72 3.92
C ALA A 63 -1.37 -8.17 4.27
N MET A 64 -2.57 -8.42 4.82
CA MET A 64 -3.07 -9.78 5.05
C MET A 64 -3.21 -10.58 3.75
N ALA A 65 -3.73 -9.96 2.69
CA ALA A 65 -3.83 -10.59 1.36
C ALA A 65 -2.43 -10.92 0.79
N GLN A 66 -1.46 -10.00 0.92
CA GLN A 66 -0.07 -10.23 0.51
C GLN A 66 0.55 -11.42 1.26
N ALA A 67 0.36 -11.50 2.58
CA ALA A 67 0.87 -12.60 3.39
C ALA A 67 0.29 -13.96 2.92
N PHE A 68 -1.01 -14.00 2.62
CA PHE A 68 -1.67 -15.20 2.08
C PHE A 68 -1.14 -15.58 0.68
N LEU A 69 -0.98 -14.62 -0.22
CA LEU A 69 -0.46 -14.90 -1.58
C LEU A 69 1.00 -15.38 -1.53
N MET A 70 1.79 -14.83 -0.63
CA MET A 70 3.19 -15.21 -0.44
C MET A 70 3.33 -16.61 0.16
N SER A 71 2.45 -17.01 1.08
CA SER A 71 2.48 -18.37 1.66
C SER A 71 2.24 -19.44 0.59
N ARG A 72 1.33 -19.20 -0.36
CA ARG A 72 1.06 -20.14 -1.48
C ARG A 72 2.26 -20.32 -2.42
N LYS A 73 3.13 -19.32 -2.58
CA LYS A 73 4.37 -19.45 -3.37
C LYS A 73 5.38 -20.40 -2.72
N LYS A 74 5.29 -20.64 -1.40
CA LYS A 74 6.17 -21.59 -0.69
C LYS A 74 5.65 -23.04 -0.70
N THR A 75 4.43 -23.30 -1.18
CA THR A 75 3.77 -24.63 -1.07
C THR A 75 3.78 -25.46 -2.36
N LYS A 76 4.74 -25.26 -3.28
CA LYS A 76 4.97 -26.23 -4.37
C LYS A 76 6.14 -27.15 -3.98
N ALA A 77 5.79 -28.24 -3.32
CA ALA A 77 6.60 -29.46 -3.26
C ALA A 77 6.02 -30.48 -4.26
#